data_AF-A0A839NJI5-F1
#
_entry.id   AF-A0A839NJI5-F1
#
_cell.length_a   1.000
_cell.length_b   1.000
_cell.length_c   1.000
_cell.angle_alpha   90.00
_cell.angle_beta   90.00
_cell.angle_gamma   90.00
#
_symmetry.space_group_name_H-M   'P 1'
#
loop_
_entity.id
_entity.type
_entity.pdbx_description
1 polymer ?
#
loop_
_entity_poly.entity_id
_entity_poly.type
_entity_poly.pdbx_seq_one_letter_code
_entity_poly.pdbx_strand_id
1 'polypeptide(L)'
;MTTTHRTRWLVTALVVVLAAAAIAWWVHESSGVRVGDRFADPTVMTGELADNDATVDAPFGPLDLTISIGPEAGASGHTITAPHGAALVEVSWHGETLYPAPIVWPTATPRRRRDPGTDLTLVSGGRRYPIARSVGYADDGGSVLVVVQGDGTDAHVEARFAGRTVRSVRGRPQRRDTAQPPADLACLDDSHLRFSWVHCDFDMTRSIYVAGLGAAPAGKEWLVVDGATVTRSRHQVSTFQPADHSKEARYLPSGPPTATLSVAGLGKPARVAGSDQITGDAVRLAARAWLIPATRDARIRLSYQLPTTLDRRDSDWKSAPATYRVNVSMVATYPGVAG
;
A
#
# COMPACT_ATOMS: atom_id res chain seq x y z
N MET A 1 -52.41 -43.43 14.27
CA MET A 1 -52.05 -42.14 13.65
C MET A 1 -50.54 -41.92 13.74
N THR A 2 -49.73 -42.50 12.85
CA THR A 2 -48.25 -42.31 12.87
C THR A 2 -47.59 -42.47 11.49
N THR A 3 -48.34 -42.83 10.45
CA THR A 3 -47.80 -43.16 9.11
C THR A 3 -47.65 -41.97 8.17
N THR A 4 -48.29 -40.83 8.45
CA THR A 4 -48.28 -39.62 7.59
C THR A 4 -47.09 -38.69 7.81
N HIS A 5 -46.43 -38.75 8.97
CA HIS A 5 -45.28 -37.87 9.26
C HIS A 5 -43.96 -38.38 8.66
N ARG A 6 -43.77 -39.70 8.60
CA ARG A 6 -42.57 -40.32 8.01
C ARG A 6 -42.51 -40.16 6.49
N THR A 7 -43.64 -40.24 5.81
CA THR A 7 -43.74 -40.06 4.36
C THR A 7 -43.42 -38.64 3.92
N ARG A 8 -43.86 -37.62 4.69
CA ARG A 8 -43.53 -36.21 4.38
C ARG A 8 -42.03 -35.93 4.49
N TRP A 9 -41.36 -36.42 5.53
CA TRP A 9 -39.92 -36.22 5.72
C TRP A 9 -39.07 -36.87 4.63
N LEU A 10 -39.45 -38.08 4.21
CA LEU A 10 -38.77 -38.79 3.12
C LEU A 10 -38.93 -38.07 1.79
N VAL A 11 -40.11 -37.51 1.50
CA VAL A 11 -40.33 -36.72 0.28
C VAL A 11 -39.51 -35.43 0.29
N THR A 12 -39.44 -34.71 1.41
CA THR A 12 -38.62 -33.49 1.49
C THR A 12 -37.14 -33.78 1.35
N ALA A 13 -36.63 -34.84 1.99
CA ALA A 13 -35.24 -35.25 1.85
C ALA A 13 -34.92 -35.69 0.41
N LEU A 14 -35.84 -36.42 -0.23
CA LEU A 14 -35.71 -36.83 -1.63
C LEU A 14 -35.68 -35.62 -2.57
N VAL A 15 -36.55 -34.63 -2.36
CA VAL A 15 -36.58 -33.39 -3.17
C VAL A 15 -35.31 -32.57 -2.98
N VAL A 16 -34.77 -32.47 -1.76
CA VAL A 16 -33.51 -31.76 -1.52
C VAL A 16 -32.32 -32.48 -2.16
N VAL A 17 -32.27 -33.81 -2.06
CA VAL A 17 -31.21 -34.63 -2.69
C VAL A 17 -31.32 -34.59 -4.22
N LEU A 18 -32.53 -34.67 -4.77
CA LEU A 18 -32.75 -34.54 -6.22
C LEU A 18 -32.46 -33.13 -6.72
N ALA A 19 -32.76 -32.08 -5.96
CA ALA A 19 -32.39 -30.72 -6.31
C ALA A 19 -30.87 -30.52 -6.26
N ALA A 20 -30.19 -31.04 -5.24
CA ALA A 20 -28.73 -30.98 -5.14
C ALA A 20 -28.05 -31.81 -6.24
N ALA A 21 -28.58 -33.00 -6.56
CA ALA A 21 -28.09 -33.85 -7.64
C ALA A 21 -28.40 -33.26 -9.01
N ALA A 22 -29.55 -32.63 -9.21
CA ALA A 22 -29.88 -31.93 -10.46
C ALA A 22 -29.01 -30.69 -10.65
N ILE A 23 -28.71 -29.94 -9.58
CA ILE A 23 -27.74 -28.82 -9.62
C ILE A 23 -26.34 -29.36 -9.96
N ALA A 24 -25.90 -30.45 -9.33
CA ALA A 24 -24.58 -31.05 -9.59
C ALA A 24 -24.47 -31.69 -10.99
N TRP A 25 -25.54 -32.29 -11.49
CA TRP A 25 -25.62 -32.86 -12.84
C TRP A 25 -25.70 -31.76 -13.90
N TRP A 26 -26.50 -30.71 -13.67
CA TRP A 26 -26.61 -29.56 -14.55
C TRP A 26 -25.27 -28.81 -14.69
N VAL A 27 -24.46 -28.78 -13.64
CA VAL A 27 -23.05 -28.30 -13.67
C VAL A 27 -22.14 -29.14 -14.58
N HIS A 28 -22.51 -30.40 -14.90
CA HIS A 28 -21.66 -31.31 -15.66
C HIS A 28 -21.89 -31.25 -17.18
N GLU A 29 -23.11 -30.97 -17.66
CA GLU A 29 -23.52 -31.39 -19.03
C GLU A 29 -23.88 -30.26 -20.01
N SER A 30 -23.92 -28.99 -19.58
CA SER A 30 -24.21 -27.87 -20.49
C SER A 30 -23.20 -26.72 -20.38
N SER A 31 -22.47 -26.50 -21.48
CA SER A 31 -21.61 -25.34 -21.81
C SER A 31 -20.21 -25.29 -21.15
N GLY A 32 -19.24 -24.71 -21.86
CA GLY A 32 -17.88 -24.47 -21.37
C GLY A 32 -17.77 -23.42 -20.25
N VAL A 33 -18.90 -22.92 -19.74
CA VAL A 33 -19.00 -21.95 -18.64
C VAL A 33 -19.63 -22.65 -17.45
N ARG A 34 -18.83 -23.03 -16.46
CA ARG A 34 -19.31 -23.63 -15.21
C ARG A 34 -19.40 -22.58 -14.11
N VAL A 35 -20.54 -22.50 -13.44
CA VAL A 35 -20.71 -21.62 -12.27
C VAL A 35 -19.65 -21.97 -11.22
N GLY A 36 -18.84 -20.98 -10.83
CA GLY A 36 -17.73 -21.13 -9.90
C GLY A 36 -16.37 -21.48 -10.50
N ASP A 37 -16.27 -21.75 -11.81
CA ASP A 37 -14.98 -21.86 -12.48
C ASP A 37 -14.43 -20.47 -12.81
N ARG A 38 -13.09 -20.35 -12.78
CA ARG A 38 -12.38 -19.13 -13.17
C ARG A 38 -12.22 -19.11 -14.69
N PHE A 39 -12.56 -17.99 -15.31
CA PHE A 39 -12.41 -17.74 -16.73
C PHE A 39 -11.28 -16.74 -17.00
N ALA A 40 -10.67 -16.84 -18.18
CA ALA A 40 -9.67 -15.89 -18.66
C ALA A 40 -10.31 -14.64 -19.28
N ASP A 41 -11.51 -14.78 -19.86
CA ASP A 41 -12.26 -13.70 -20.50
C ASP A 41 -13.59 -13.46 -19.77
N PRO A 42 -14.08 -12.20 -19.72
CA PRO A 42 -15.37 -11.88 -19.12
C PRO A 42 -16.52 -12.53 -19.91
N THR A 43 -17.52 -13.01 -19.17
CA THR A 43 -18.77 -13.55 -19.72
C THR A 43 -19.64 -12.39 -20.18
N VAL A 44 -20.44 -12.57 -21.24
CA VAL A 44 -21.38 -11.53 -21.64
C VAL A 44 -22.65 -11.69 -20.80
N MET A 45 -22.89 -10.73 -19.91
CA MET A 45 -24.14 -10.62 -19.17
C MET A 45 -25.23 -10.06 -20.09
N THR A 46 -26.34 -10.78 -20.25
CA THR A 46 -27.48 -10.34 -21.06
C THR A 46 -28.64 -9.93 -20.16
N GLY A 47 -29.24 -8.77 -20.43
CA GLY A 47 -30.27 -8.20 -19.55
C GLY A 47 -29.70 -7.65 -18.24
N GLU A 48 -28.50 -7.08 -18.30
CA GLU A 48 -27.78 -6.51 -17.17
C GLU A 48 -28.65 -5.54 -16.35
N LEU A 49 -28.72 -5.81 -15.04
CA LEU A 49 -29.46 -5.02 -14.06
C LEU A 49 -28.57 -3.93 -13.45
N ALA A 50 -27.28 -4.22 -13.29
CA ALA A 50 -26.30 -3.29 -12.77
C ALA A 50 -24.88 -3.71 -13.17
N ASP A 51 -24.09 -2.72 -13.53
CA ASP A 51 -22.63 -2.82 -13.66
C ASP A 51 -21.99 -1.90 -12.62
N ASN A 52 -21.04 -2.42 -11.85
CA ASN A 52 -20.36 -1.65 -10.81
C ASN A 52 -18.86 -1.85 -10.88
N ASP A 53 -18.17 -0.81 -11.33
CA ASP A 53 -16.74 -0.66 -11.09
C ASP A 53 -16.49 -0.47 -9.59
N ALA A 54 -15.56 -1.25 -9.06
CA ALA A 54 -15.13 -1.18 -7.68
C ALA A 54 -13.64 -1.45 -7.57
N THR A 55 -13.06 -1.12 -6.42
CA THR A 55 -11.67 -1.49 -6.12
C THR A 55 -11.49 -1.99 -4.71
N VAL A 56 -10.43 -2.79 -4.55
CA VAL A 56 -9.99 -3.24 -3.24
C VAL A 56 -8.48 -3.16 -3.13
N ASP A 57 -7.99 -2.58 -2.03
CA ASP A 57 -6.56 -2.52 -1.75
C ASP A 57 -6.02 -3.91 -1.43
N ALA A 58 -5.07 -4.41 -2.22
CA ALA A 58 -4.34 -5.66 -1.99
C ALA A 58 -2.86 -5.38 -1.64
N PRO A 59 -2.11 -6.37 -1.11
CA PRO A 59 -0.70 -6.22 -0.70
C PRO A 59 0.24 -5.70 -1.78
N PHE A 60 -0.11 -5.92 -3.05
CA PHE A 60 0.71 -5.62 -4.22
C PHE A 60 0.19 -4.46 -5.06
N GLY A 61 -0.91 -3.83 -4.64
CA GLY A 61 -1.58 -2.77 -5.38
C GLY A 61 -3.10 -2.85 -5.23
N PRO A 62 -3.86 -1.84 -5.70
CA PRO A 62 -5.30 -1.96 -5.83
C PRO A 62 -5.62 -3.03 -6.89
N LEU A 63 -6.68 -3.79 -6.63
CA LEU A 63 -7.32 -4.64 -7.61
C LEU A 63 -8.55 -3.90 -8.15
N ASP A 64 -8.57 -3.73 -9.48
CA ASP A 64 -9.76 -3.27 -10.21
C ASP A 64 -10.74 -4.43 -10.31
N LEU A 65 -11.99 -4.15 -9.96
CA LEU A 65 -13.07 -5.13 -9.94
C LEU A 65 -14.22 -4.59 -10.77
N THR A 66 -14.82 -5.45 -11.58
CA THR A 66 -16.12 -5.17 -12.22
C THR A 66 -17.10 -6.22 -11.72
N ILE A 67 -18.24 -5.75 -11.19
CA ILE A 67 -19.31 -6.59 -10.66
C ILE A 67 -20.54 -6.38 -11.53
N SER A 68 -20.79 -7.33 -12.43
CA SER A 68 -21.91 -7.30 -13.38
C SER A 68 -23.00 -8.25 -12.91
N ILE A 69 -24.25 -7.77 -12.88
CA ILE A 69 -25.39 -8.48 -12.30
C ILE A 69 -26.49 -8.60 -13.34
N GLY A 70 -27.05 -9.79 -13.51
CA GLY A 70 -28.13 -10.00 -14.47
C GLY A 70 -28.85 -11.34 -14.31
N PRO A 71 -29.98 -11.51 -15.00
CA PRO A 71 -30.75 -12.76 -15.00
C PRO A 71 -30.14 -13.82 -15.92
N GLU A 72 -29.28 -13.43 -16.86
CA GLU A 72 -28.73 -14.29 -17.89
C GLU A 72 -27.24 -13.98 -18.15
N ALA A 73 -26.46 -15.03 -18.42
CA ALA A 73 -25.05 -14.93 -18.77
C ALA A 73 -24.72 -15.93 -19.88
N GLY A 74 -23.91 -15.56 -20.86
CA GLY A 74 -23.55 -16.49 -21.92
C GLY A 74 -22.54 -15.95 -22.92
N ALA A 75 -22.07 -16.85 -23.77
CA ALA A 75 -21.27 -16.50 -24.94
C ALA A 75 -21.97 -17.05 -26.19
N SER A 76 -22.14 -16.20 -27.20
CA SER A 76 -22.51 -16.52 -28.59
C SER A 76 -23.26 -17.85 -28.79
N GLY A 77 -24.53 -17.91 -28.38
CA GLY A 77 -25.46 -19.02 -28.68
C GLY A 77 -25.77 -19.96 -27.51
N HIS A 78 -25.08 -19.84 -26.37
CA HIS A 78 -25.41 -20.58 -25.15
C HIS A 78 -25.58 -19.63 -23.98
N THR A 79 -26.80 -19.58 -23.44
CA THR A 79 -27.18 -18.71 -22.32
C THR A 79 -27.52 -19.56 -21.10
N ILE A 80 -26.96 -19.18 -19.97
CA ILE A 80 -27.32 -19.66 -18.64
C ILE A 80 -28.29 -18.66 -18.05
N THR A 81 -29.42 -19.13 -17.55
CA THR A 81 -30.42 -18.29 -16.88
C THR A 81 -30.41 -18.56 -15.38
N ALA A 82 -30.48 -17.51 -14.58
CA ALA A 82 -30.59 -17.61 -13.13
C ALA A 82 -31.86 -18.37 -12.72
N PRO A 83 -31.80 -19.23 -11.70
CA PRO A 83 -33.00 -19.81 -11.10
C PRO A 83 -33.99 -18.75 -10.62
N HIS A 84 -35.26 -19.10 -10.49
CA HIS A 84 -36.28 -18.17 -10.01
C HIS A 84 -35.93 -17.62 -8.61
N GLY A 85 -35.94 -16.29 -8.45
CA GLY A 85 -35.56 -15.62 -7.21
C GLY A 85 -34.05 -15.53 -6.95
N ALA A 86 -33.22 -15.79 -7.97
CA ALA A 86 -31.78 -15.64 -7.94
C ALA A 86 -31.29 -14.71 -9.07
N ALA A 87 -30.05 -14.26 -8.95
CA ALA A 87 -29.35 -13.51 -9.97
C ALA A 87 -28.00 -14.17 -10.27
N LEU A 88 -27.50 -13.95 -11.48
CA LEU A 88 -26.12 -14.25 -11.85
C LEU A 88 -25.28 -12.99 -11.57
N VAL A 89 -24.17 -13.18 -10.87
CA VAL A 89 -23.19 -12.14 -10.58
C VAL A 89 -21.86 -12.59 -11.15
N GLU A 90 -21.39 -11.86 -12.14
CA GLU A 90 -20.02 -11.98 -12.60
C GLU A 90 -19.14 -11.01 -11.81
N VAL A 91 -18.02 -11.53 -11.33
CA VAL A 91 -16.96 -10.71 -10.76
C VAL A 91 -15.73 -10.92 -11.61
N SER A 92 -15.29 -9.86 -12.29
CA SER A 92 -13.96 -9.82 -12.90
C SER A 92 -13.01 -9.01 -12.02
N TRP A 93 -11.75 -9.39 -12.03
CA TRP A 93 -10.69 -8.64 -11.39
C TRP A 93 -9.49 -8.51 -12.33
N HIS A 94 -8.82 -7.38 -12.22
CA HIS A 94 -7.55 -7.15 -12.88
C HIS A 94 -6.60 -6.50 -11.88
N GLY A 95 -5.38 -7.02 -11.81
CA GLY A 95 -4.30 -6.34 -11.11
C GLY A 95 -3.83 -5.18 -11.95
N GLU A 96 -4.01 -3.94 -11.49
CA GLU A 96 -3.24 -2.85 -12.06
C GLU A 96 -1.78 -3.16 -11.71
N THR A 97 -0.96 -3.53 -12.70
CA THR A 97 0.48 -3.72 -12.51
C THR A 97 1.09 -2.35 -12.24
N LEU A 98 0.94 -1.89 -11.00
CA LEU A 98 1.52 -0.65 -10.55
C LEU A 98 3.03 -0.84 -10.53
N TYR A 99 3.69 -0.21 -11.50
CA TYR A 99 5.01 0.30 -11.25
C TYR A 99 4.90 1.38 -10.17
N PRO A 100 5.65 1.29 -9.06
CA PRO A 100 6.72 0.34 -8.77
C PRO A 100 6.28 -0.93 -7.99
N ALA A 101 7.05 -2.01 -8.16
CA ALA A 101 6.93 -3.26 -7.40
C ALA A 101 6.82 -3.03 -5.88
N PRO A 102 6.17 -3.96 -5.13
CA PRO A 102 5.99 -3.80 -3.68
C PRO A 102 7.32 -3.58 -2.96
N ILE A 103 7.33 -2.65 -2.01
CA ILE A 103 8.52 -2.29 -1.23
C ILE A 103 9.05 -3.54 -0.53
N VAL A 104 10.35 -3.78 -0.68
CA VAL A 104 11.05 -4.89 -0.03
C VAL A 104 11.88 -4.37 1.12
N TRP A 105 11.61 -4.87 2.32
CA TRP A 105 12.42 -4.56 3.49
C TRP A 105 13.86 -5.07 3.30
N PRO A 106 14.90 -4.23 3.48
CA PRO A 106 16.27 -4.57 3.07
C PRO A 106 16.80 -5.88 3.66
N THR A 107 16.47 -6.19 4.91
CA THR A 107 16.91 -7.42 5.59
C THR A 107 15.93 -8.59 5.47
N ALA A 108 14.94 -8.49 4.58
CA ALA A 108 13.99 -9.57 4.36
C ALA A 108 14.66 -10.77 3.67
N THR A 109 14.53 -11.96 4.26
CA THR A 109 14.93 -13.20 3.58
C THR A 109 13.97 -13.49 2.42
N PRO A 110 14.39 -14.25 1.38
CA PRO A 110 13.51 -14.57 0.24
C PRO A 110 12.16 -15.18 0.66
N ARG A 111 12.15 -16.03 1.71
CA ARG A 111 10.93 -16.61 2.27
C ARG A 111 9.98 -15.56 2.84
N ARG A 112 10.49 -14.50 3.47
CA ARG A 112 9.68 -13.41 4.05
C ARG A 112 9.21 -12.39 3.01
N ARG A 113 9.79 -12.43 1.80
CA ARG A 113 9.38 -11.58 0.68
C ARG A 113 8.22 -12.15 -0.14
N ARG A 114 7.88 -13.43 0.09
CA ARG A 114 6.78 -14.08 -0.65
C ARG A 114 5.50 -13.32 -0.46
N ASP A 115 4.77 -13.16 -1.56
CA ASP A 115 3.43 -12.60 -1.57
C ASP A 115 2.53 -13.42 -0.64
N PRO A 116 1.84 -12.80 0.33
CA PRO A 116 0.85 -13.50 1.15
C PRO A 116 -0.33 -14.01 0.33
N GLY A 117 -0.53 -13.50 -0.89
CA GLY A 117 -1.70 -13.73 -1.71
C GLY A 117 -2.93 -13.00 -1.17
N THR A 118 -3.91 -12.83 -2.04
CA THR A 118 -5.20 -12.23 -1.72
C THR A 118 -6.32 -13.20 -2.06
N ASP A 119 -7.11 -13.56 -1.07
CA ASP A 119 -8.33 -14.33 -1.27
C ASP A 119 -9.47 -13.34 -1.52
N LEU A 120 -10.22 -13.55 -2.60
CA LEU A 120 -11.37 -12.74 -2.95
C LEU A 120 -12.65 -13.51 -2.61
N THR A 121 -13.62 -12.83 -2.00
CA THR A 121 -14.92 -13.39 -1.63
C THR A 121 -16.03 -12.44 -2.05
N LEU A 122 -16.97 -12.89 -2.87
CA LEU A 122 -18.20 -12.16 -3.16
C LEU A 122 -19.16 -12.30 -1.97
N VAL A 123 -19.78 -11.20 -1.57
CA VAL A 123 -20.77 -11.14 -0.50
C VAL A 123 -22.06 -10.54 -1.05
N SER A 124 -23.16 -11.27 -0.96
CA SER A 124 -24.49 -10.83 -1.39
C SER A 124 -25.57 -11.59 -0.60
N GLY A 125 -26.66 -10.91 -0.23
CA GLY A 125 -27.77 -11.47 0.54
C GLY A 125 -27.34 -12.04 1.90
N GLY A 126 -26.27 -11.50 2.50
CA GLY A 126 -25.66 -12.02 3.73
C GLY A 126 -24.90 -13.34 3.58
N ARG A 127 -24.74 -13.86 2.35
CA ARG A 127 -23.97 -15.07 2.04
C ARG A 127 -22.61 -14.72 1.45
N ARG A 128 -21.65 -15.63 1.61
CA ARG A 128 -20.25 -15.45 1.19
C ARG A 128 -19.87 -16.54 0.19
N TYR A 129 -19.32 -16.13 -0.94
CA TYR A 129 -18.97 -16.98 -2.07
C TYR A 129 -17.48 -16.79 -2.37
N PRO A 130 -16.61 -17.79 -2.11
CA PRO A 130 -15.19 -17.66 -2.43
C PRO A 130 -15.05 -17.62 -3.95
N ILE A 131 -14.40 -16.58 -4.47
CA ILE A 131 -14.28 -16.33 -5.92
C ILE A 131 -12.87 -16.56 -6.44
N ALA A 132 -11.84 -16.19 -5.68
CA ALA A 132 -10.44 -16.47 -6.01
C ALA A 132 -9.61 -16.71 -4.75
N ARG A 133 -8.54 -17.49 -4.87
CA ARG A 133 -7.59 -17.76 -3.76
C ARG A 133 -6.19 -17.42 -4.20
N SER A 134 -5.42 -16.86 -3.28
CA SER A 134 -4.00 -16.54 -3.50
C SER A 134 -3.74 -15.70 -4.76
N VAL A 135 -4.64 -14.76 -5.09
CA VAL A 135 -4.40 -13.78 -6.15
C VAL A 135 -3.16 -13.00 -5.76
N GLY A 136 -2.15 -13.01 -6.62
CA GLY A 136 -0.85 -12.41 -6.33
C GLY A 136 -0.44 -11.40 -7.39
N TYR A 137 0.73 -10.80 -7.19
CA TYR A 137 1.26 -9.78 -8.11
C TYR A 137 1.40 -10.24 -9.57
N ALA A 138 1.65 -11.52 -9.82
CA ALA A 138 1.80 -12.07 -11.17
C ALA A 138 0.48 -12.59 -11.79
N ASP A 139 -0.66 -12.31 -11.15
CA ASP A 139 -1.97 -12.69 -11.64
C ASP A 139 -2.47 -11.63 -12.63
N ASP A 140 -2.61 -12.00 -13.90
CA ASP A 140 -3.04 -11.10 -14.99
C ASP A 140 -4.54 -10.74 -14.91
N GLY A 141 -5.26 -11.26 -13.91
CA GLY A 141 -6.70 -11.09 -13.74
C GLY A 141 -7.50 -12.34 -14.08
N GLY A 142 -8.81 -12.25 -13.90
CA GLY A 142 -9.74 -13.31 -14.24
C GLY A 142 -11.16 -12.91 -13.94
N SER A 143 -12.11 -13.78 -14.29
CA SER A 143 -13.51 -13.62 -13.90
C SER A 143 -14.10 -14.91 -13.37
N VAL A 144 -15.22 -14.77 -12.65
CA VAL A 144 -16.00 -15.89 -12.14
C VAL A 144 -17.47 -15.51 -12.08
N LEU A 145 -18.31 -16.46 -12.49
CA LEU A 145 -19.76 -16.33 -12.47
C LEU A 145 -20.33 -17.09 -11.26
N VAL A 146 -21.13 -16.39 -10.46
CA VAL A 146 -21.74 -16.93 -9.23
C VAL A 146 -23.25 -16.74 -9.25
N VAL A 147 -23.99 -17.75 -8.82
CA VAL A 147 -25.44 -17.64 -8.57
C VAL A 147 -25.67 -17.13 -7.15
N VAL A 148 -26.29 -15.97 -7.00
CA VAL A 148 -26.64 -15.37 -5.71
C VAL A 148 -28.16 -15.41 -5.49
N GLN A 149 -28.59 -15.49 -4.24
CA GLN A 149 -30.02 -15.41 -3.92
C GLN A 149 -30.47 -13.94 -3.88
N GLY A 150 -31.66 -13.66 -4.40
CA GLY A 150 -32.18 -12.29 -4.54
C GLY A 150 -31.76 -11.64 -5.86
N ASP A 151 -31.83 -10.31 -5.90
CA ASP A 151 -31.51 -9.51 -7.10
C ASP A 151 -30.00 -9.21 -7.26
N GLY A 152 -29.18 -9.56 -6.27
CA GLY A 152 -27.74 -9.35 -6.27
C GLY A 152 -27.29 -7.89 -6.13
N THR A 153 -28.20 -6.92 -5.96
CA THR A 153 -27.87 -5.49 -5.98
C THR A 153 -27.00 -5.03 -4.79
N ASP A 154 -26.95 -5.84 -3.72
CA ASP A 154 -26.13 -5.65 -2.53
C ASP A 154 -24.72 -6.28 -2.66
N ALA A 155 -24.41 -6.89 -3.81
CA ALA A 155 -23.15 -7.55 -4.09
C ALA A 155 -21.95 -6.62 -3.90
N HIS A 156 -20.96 -7.12 -3.19
CA HIS A 156 -19.64 -6.51 -3.07
C HIS A 156 -18.58 -7.58 -2.85
N VAL A 157 -17.33 -7.24 -3.12
CA VAL A 157 -16.20 -8.15 -2.92
C VAL A 157 -15.50 -7.80 -1.61
N GLU A 158 -15.07 -8.82 -0.88
CA GLU A 158 -14.15 -8.68 0.23
C GLU A 158 -12.83 -9.36 -0.14
N ALA A 159 -11.72 -8.63 0.01
CA ALA A 159 -10.37 -9.16 -0.10
C ALA A 159 -9.82 -9.51 1.28
N ARG A 160 -9.25 -10.71 1.39
CA ARG A 160 -8.58 -11.18 2.59
C ARG A 160 -7.12 -11.49 2.30
N PHE A 161 -6.23 -10.83 3.03
CA PHE A 161 -4.79 -11.04 2.92
C PHE A 161 -4.13 -10.71 4.25
N ALA A 162 -3.07 -11.44 4.61
CA ALA A 162 -2.25 -11.16 5.80
C ALA A 162 -3.07 -10.86 7.10
N GLY A 163 -4.20 -11.56 7.29
CA GLY A 163 -5.08 -11.39 8.46
C GLY A 163 -6.03 -10.18 8.43
N ARG A 164 -6.10 -9.45 7.32
CA ARG A 164 -7.01 -8.33 7.08
C ARG A 164 -8.19 -8.77 6.22
N THR A 165 -9.30 -8.06 6.36
CA THR A 165 -10.45 -8.14 5.45
C THR A 165 -10.80 -6.72 5.03
N VAL A 166 -10.76 -6.46 3.74
CA VAL A 166 -11.04 -5.14 3.14
C VAL A 166 -12.21 -5.31 2.19
N ARG A 167 -13.20 -4.43 2.31
CA ARG A 167 -14.37 -4.41 1.42
C ARG A 167 -14.06 -3.57 0.19
N SER A 168 -14.55 -4.01 -0.97
CA SER A 168 -14.49 -3.26 -2.21
C SER A 168 -15.29 -1.96 -2.10
N VAL A 169 -14.71 -0.85 -2.55
CA VAL A 169 -15.37 0.46 -2.61
C VAL A 169 -15.83 0.72 -4.04
N ARG A 170 -17.04 1.24 -4.22
CA ARG A 170 -17.57 1.58 -5.55
C ARG A 170 -16.83 2.78 -6.14
N GLY A 171 -16.65 2.74 -7.45
CA GLY A 171 -15.90 3.72 -8.22
C GLY A 171 -14.44 3.31 -8.36
N ARG A 172 -13.82 3.77 -9.46
CA ARG A 172 -12.37 3.71 -9.59
C ARG A 172 -11.76 4.55 -8.47
N PRO A 173 -10.76 4.05 -7.75
CA PRO A 173 -10.04 4.83 -6.79
C PRO A 173 -9.44 5.95 -7.62
N GLN A 174 -9.58 7.20 -7.15
CA GLN A 174 -8.63 8.20 -7.60
C GLN A 174 -7.28 7.56 -7.38
N ARG A 175 -6.56 7.38 -8.50
CA ARG A 175 -5.20 6.88 -8.53
C ARG A 175 -4.54 7.45 -7.29
N ARG A 176 -4.11 6.59 -6.36
CA ARG A 176 -3.27 7.06 -5.27
C ARG A 176 -2.04 7.57 -5.99
N ASP A 177 -2.06 8.84 -6.35
CA ASP A 177 -0.89 9.55 -6.78
C ASP A 177 0.06 9.29 -5.63
N THR A 178 1.03 8.40 -5.88
CA THR A 178 2.17 8.21 -5.02
C THR A 178 2.63 9.61 -4.76
N ALA A 179 2.34 10.13 -3.55
CA ALA A 179 2.45 11.54 -3.27
C ALA A 179 3.83 11.92 -3.77
N GLN A 180 3.83 12.83 -4.75
CA GLN A 180 5.03 13.17 -5.49
C GLN A 180 6.10 13.42 -4.43
N PRO A 181 7.27 12.74 -4.50
CA PRO A 181 8.31 12.95 -3.51
C PRO A 181 8.49 14.46 -3.40
N PRO A 182 8.43 15.03 -2.18
CA PRO A 182 8.47 16.47 -2.04
C PRO A 182 9.69 16.97 -2.79
N ALA A 183 9.44 17.87 -3.75
CA ALA A 183 10.45 18.39 -4.68
C ALA A 183 11.73 18.72 -3.93
N ASP A 184 12.89 18.19 -4.35
CA ASP A 184 14.24 18.38 -3.80
C ASP A 184 14.30 19.51 -2.76
N LEU A 185 13.92 19.19 -1.52
CA LEU A 185 13.89 20.17 -0.46
C LEU A 185 15.34 20.31 0.01
N ALA A 186 16.05 21.28 -0.56
CA ALA A 186 17.37 21.68 -0.08
C ALA A 186 17.34 21.81 1.45
N CYS A 187 18.39 21.34 2.14
CA CYS A 187 18.43 21.41 3.60
C CYS A 187 18.25 22.88 4.00
N LEU A 188 17.17 23.19 4.73
CA LEU A 188 16.94 24.53 5.23
C LEU A 188 17.78 24.70 6.49
N ASP A 189 18.58 25.76 6.49
CA ASP A 189 19.30 26.21 7.68
C ASP A 189 18.36 27.05 8.54
N ASP A 190 18.26 26.71 9.83
CA ASP A 190 17.52 27.50 10.82
C ASP A 190 18.35 28.72 11.29
N SER A 191 19.60 28.87 10.82
CA SER A 191 20.49 29.99 11.16
C SER A 191 20.60 31.03 10.04
N HIS A 192 20.97 32.28 10.38
CA HIS A 192 21.18 33.38 9.41
C HIS A 192 22.39 33.17 8.48
N LEU A 193 22.82 31.93 8.30
CA LEU A 193 24.01 31.52 7.57
C LEU A 193 23.59 30.77 6.31
N ARG A 194 24.33 30.94 5.23
CA ARG A 194 24.05 30.25 3.98
C ARG A 194 24.97 29.03 3.88
N PHE A 195 24.47 27.86 4.28
CA PHE A 195 25.18 26.59 4.09
C PHE A 195 24.71 25.87 2.81
N SER A 196 25.07 26.39 1.64
CA SER A 196 24.70 25.81 0.33
C SER A 196 25.45 24.53 -0.06
N TRP A 197 26.21 23.92 0.86
CA TRP A 197 27.10 22.78 0.59
C TRP A 197 26.71 21.48 1.29
N VAL A 198 25.68 21.50 2.13
CA VAL A 198 25.07 20.30 2.70
C VAL A 198 23.91 19.89 1.80
N HIS A 199 23.92 18.64 1.34
CA HIS A 199 22.84 18.05 0.57
C HIS A 199 22.19 16.93 1.39
N CYS A 200 20.88 16.96 1.51
CA CYS A 200 20.08 16.01 2.27
C CYS A 200 19.14 15.32 1.29
N ASP A 201 19.03 14.00 1.41
CA ASP A 201 18.14 13.21 0.58
C ASP A 201 17.57 12.04 1.40
N PHE A 202 16.35 11.64 1.12
CA PHE A 202 15.78 10.39 1.60
C PHE A 202 14.57 9.98 0.75
N ASP A 203 14.47 8.67 0.54
CA ASP A 203 13.31 8.05 -0.08
C ASP A 203 12.32 7.62 1.00
N MET A 204 11.03 7.80 0.73
CA MET A 204 10.00 7.33 1.64
C MET A 204 8.78 6.78 0.90
N THR A 205 8.17 5.78 1.50
CA THR A 205 6.97 5.15 0.94
C THR A 205 6.00 4.72 2.04
N ARG A 206 4.70 4.91 1.78
CA ARG A 206 3.62 4.38 2.61
C ARG A 206 3.02 3.14 1.96
N SER A 207 2.75 2.11 2.75
CA SER A 207 2.04 0.93 2.27
C SER A 207 1.34 0.16 3.37
N ILE A 208 0.21 -0.45 3.04
CA ILE A 208 -0.47 -1.44 3.90
C ILE A 208 0.33 -2.73 4.07
N TYR A 209 1.25 -3.02 3.16
CA TYR A 209 2.09 -4.22 3.16
C TYR A 209 3.51 -3.89 2.70
N VAL A 210 4.50 -4.39 3.43
CA VAL A 210 5.92 -4.33 3.03
C VAL A 210 6.48 -5.75 3.06
N ALA A 211 7.03 -6.20 1.94
CA ALA A 211 7.60 -7.53 1.82
C ALA A 211 8.75 -7.67 2.83
N GLY A 212 8.63 -8.62 3.76
CA GLY A 212 9.57 -8.80 4.87
C GLY A 212 9.16 -8.19 6.21
N LEU A 213 8.27 -7.19 6.22
CA LEU A 213 7.63 -6.68 7.45
C LEU A 213 6.22 -7.25 7.66
N GLY A 214 5.53 -7.61 6.57
CA GLY A 214 4.15 -8.07 6.59
C GLY A 214 3.15 -6.91 6.48
N ALA A 215 1.86 -7.23 6.66
CA ALA A 215 0.81 -6.21 6.64
C ALA A 215 0.83 -5.36 7.91
N ALA A 216 0.60 -4.06 7.77
CA ALA A 216 0.35 -3.17 8.89
C ALA A 216 -0.99 -3.54 9.56
N PRO A 217 -1.15 -3.31 10.88
CA PRO A 217 -2.42 -3.50 11.57
C PRO A 217 -3.55 -2.66 10.96
N ALA A 218 -4.81 -3.06 11.19
CA ALA A 218 -5.98 -2.31 10.72
C ALA A 218 -5.94 -0.84 11.19
N GLY A 219 -6.31 0.09 10.30
CA GLY A 219 -6.23 1.53 10.53
C GLY A 219 -4.82 2.12 10.49
N LYS A 220 -3.79 1.31 10.19
CA LYS A 220 -2.40 1.74 10.09
C LYS A 220 -1.76 1.32 8.77
N GLU A 221 -0.65 1.98 8.48
CA GLU A 221 0.23 1.73 7.35
C GLU A 221 1.69 1.71 7.82
N TRP A 222 2.53 1.02 7.06
CA TRP A 222 3.96 1.17 7.16
C TRP A 222 4.37 2.46 6.47
N LEU A 223 5.14 3.28 7.18
CA LEU A 223 5.97 4.32 6.57
C LEU A 223 7.40 3.80 6.58
N VAL A 224 7.95 3.50 5.41
CA VAL A 224 9.34 3.12 5.21
C VAL A 224 10.10 4.35 4.77
N VAL A 225 11.22 4.62 5.43
CA VAL A 225 12.22 5.59 4.95
C VAL A 225 13.50 4.82 4.70
N ASP A 226 13.94 4.79 3.46
CA ASP A 226 15.20 4.25 3.01
C ASP A 226 16.00 5.34 2.29
N GLY A 227 17.23 5.03 1.88
CA GLY A 227 18.07 6.01 1.18
C GLY A 227 18.49 7.27 1.95
N ALA A 228 18.11 7.43 3.23
CA ALA A 228 18.37 8.67 3.96
C ALA A 228 19.86 8.99 4.08
N THR A 229 20.29 10.03 3.38
CA THR A 229 21.68 10.47 3.28
C THR A 229 21.82 11.97 3.50
N VAL A 230 22.96 12.35 4.06
CA VAL A 230 23.41 13.73 4.11
C VAL A 230 24.84 13.75 3.62
N THR A 231 25.13 14.53 2.59
CA THR A 231 26.47 14.67 2.01
C THR A 231 26.95 16.11 2.09
N ARG A 232 28.27 16.28 2.18
CA ARG A 232 28.95 17.57 2.30
C ARG A 232 30.02 17.68 1.24
N SER A 233 30.13 18.85 0.63
CA SER A 233 31.28 19.18 -0.21
C SER A 233 32.54 19.40 0.63
N ARG A 234 33.60 18.62 0.35
CA ARG A 234 34.87 18.56 1.13
C ARG A 234 35.62 19.88 1.24
N HIS A 235 35.46 20.77 0.26
CA HIS A 235 36.31 21.95 0.07
C HIS A 235 35.71 23.26 0.57
N GLN A 236 34.53 23.25 1.19
CA GLN A 236 33.86 24.49 1.59
C GLN A 236 34.02 24.79 3.08
N VAL A 237 34.52 26.00 3.34
CA VAL A 237 34.62 26.62 4.66
C VAL A 237 33.30 27.30 4.96
N SER A 238 32.79 27.10 6.17
CA SER A 238 31.58 27.80 6.63
C SER A 238 31.91 29.25 6.93
N THR A 239 31.29 30.19 6.22
CA THR A 239 31.48 31.63 6.47
C THR A 239 30.33 32.20 7.28
N PHE A 240 30.66 32.88 8.37
CA PHE A 240 29.75 33.65 9.19
C PHE A 240 30.01 35.13 8.98
N GLN A 241 28.97 35.87 8.66
CA GLN A 241 29.01 37.33 8.59
C GLN A 241 27.98 37.89 9.57
N PRO A 242 28.35 38.88 10.40
CA PRO A 242 27.39 39.65 11.18
C PRO A 242 26.48 40.45 10.25
N ALA A 243 25.33 40.90 10.76
CA ALA A 243 24.30 41.60 9.98
C ALA A 243 24.79 42.91 9.33
N ASP A 244 25.88 43.49 9.83
CA ASP A 244 26.51 44.69 9.28
C ASP A 244 27.56 44.39 8.18
N HIS A 245 27.77 43.12 7.84
CA HIS A 245 28.73 42.61 6.86
C HIS A 245 30.18 43.09 7.09
N SER A 246 30.52 43.54 8.31
CA SER A 246 31.79 44.24 8.56
C SER A 246 33.00 43.31 8.67
N LYS A 247 32.79 42.02 9.01
CA LYS A 247 33.86 41.03 9.22
C LYS A 247 33.38 39.62 8.87
N GLU A 248 34.29 38.75 8.44
CA GLU A 248 34.01 37.35 8.16
C GLU A 248 34.69 36.42 9.17
N ALA A 249 33.93 35.47 9.70
CA ALA A 249 34.46 34.35 10.47
C ALA A 249 34.38 33.07 9.64
N ARG A 250 35.50 32.35 9.55
CA ARG A 250 35.65 31.10 8.80
C ARG A 250 35.69 29.92 9.77
N TYR A 251 34.88 28.92 9.51
CA TYR A 251 34.73 27.74 10.36
C TYR A 251 35.07 26.46 9.61
N LEU A 252 35.88 25.61 10.24
CA LEU A 252 36.28 24.30 9.73
C LEU A 252 35.57 23.19 10.52
N PRO A 253 35.22 22.06 9.88
CA PRO A 253 34.73 20.87 10.58
C PRO A 253 35.72 20.42 11.66
N SER A 254 35.24 20.17 12.88
CA SER A 254 36.10 19.83 14.02
C SER A 254 35.76 18.51 14.71
N GLY A 255 34.80 17.76 14.19
CA GLY A 255 34.40 16.47 14.72
C GLY A 255 33.47 15.72 13.77
N PRO A 256 33.07 14.49 14.15
CA PRO A 256 32.15 13.70 13.33
C PRO A 256 30.78 14.38 13.24
N PRO A 257 30.14 14.34 12.06
CA PRO A 257 28.76 14.79 11.95
C PRO A 257 27.81 13.82 12.65
N THR A 258 26.63 14.31 12.98
CA THR A 258 25.50 13.49 13.43
C THR A 258 24.32 13.76 12.52
N ALA A 259 23.51 12.72 12.24
CA ALA A 259 22.23 12.92 11.61
C ALA A 259 21.16 12.07 12.27
N THR A 260 19.94 12.58 12.32
CA THR A 260 18.80 11.93 12.94
C THR A 260 17.59 12.02 12.03
N LEU A 261 16.88 10.91 11.91
CA LEU A 261 15.62 10.84 11.19
C LEU A 261 14.47 10.65 12.20
N SER A 262 13.44 11.47 12.08
CA SER A 262 12.29 11.47 12.97
C SER A 262 10.98 11.63 12.20
N VAL A 263 9.89 11.14 12.77
CA VAL A 263 8.54 11.32 12.25
C VAL A 263 7.70 11.97 13.34
N ALA A 264 7.05 13.09 13.01
CA ALA A 264 6.33 13.90 13.98
C ALA A 264 5.24 13.11 14.70
N GLY A 265 5.16 13.28 16.02
CA GLY A 265 4.18 12.58 16.86
C GLY A 265 4.46 11.09 17.05
N LEU A 266 5.57 10.56 16.54
CA LEU A 266 5.99 9.17 16.71
C LEU A 266 7.31 9.09 17.47
N GLY A 267 7.47 7.98 18.20
CA GLY A 267 8.71 7.66 18.88
C GLY A 267 9.73 6.97 17.97
N LYS A 268 10.49 6.04 18.55
CA LYS A 268 11.49 5.24 17.84
C LYS A 268 10.84 4.42 16.71
N PRO A 269 11.57 4.14 15.61
CA PRO A 269 11.09 3.27 14.54
C PRO A 269 10.74 1.89 15.09
N ALA A 270 9.70 1.29 14.51
CA ALA A 270 9.29 -0.08 14.84
C ALA A 270 10.32 -1.11 14.34
N ARG A 271 11.00 -0.80 13.22
CA ARG A 271 12.07 -1.63 12.66
C ARG A 271 13.19 -0.76 12.10
N VAL A 272 14.42 -1.27 12.24
CA VAL A 272 15.64 -0.67 11.70
C VAL A 272 16.41 -1.77 10.98
N ALA A 273 16.90 -1.48 9.78
CA ALA A 273 17.66 -2.41 8.95
C ALA A 273 19.05 -1.83 8.65
N GLY A 274 20.09 -2.52 9.12
CA GLY A 274 21.48 -2.10 8.98
C GLY A 274 21.96 -1.26 10.17
N SER A 275 22.97 -0.44 9.92
CA SER A 275 23.56 0.49 10.89
C SER A 275 23.79 1.83 10.22
N ASP A 276 23.71 2.91 11.00
CA ASP A 276 24.05 4.24 10.51
C ASP A 276 25.55 4.28 10.17
N GLN A 277 25.87 4.76 8.98
CA GLN A 277 27.23 4.91 8.48
C GLN A 277 27.61 6.38 8.50
N ILE A 278 28.62 6.71 9.29
CA ILE A 278 29.15 8.07 9.39
C ILE A 278 30.55 8.05 8.82
N THR A 279 30.72 8.77 7.71
CA THR A 279 32.01 9.08 7.11
C THR A 279 32.23 10.58 7.20
N GLY A 280 33.48 11.05 7.09
CA GLY A 280 33.83 12.46 7.32
C GLY A 280 32.97 13.47 6.55
N ASP A 281 32.47 13.10 5.37
CA ASP A 281 31.70 13.99 4.49
C ASP A 281 30.31 13.47 4.15
N ALA A 282 29.92 12.31 4.66
CA ALA A 282 28.62 11.75 4.39
C ALA A 282 28.10 10.95 5.59
N VAL A 283 26.83 11.18 5.92
CA VAL A 283 26.07 10.35 6.85
C VAL A 283 25.02 9.61 6.04
N ARG A 284 25.05 8.29 6.08
CA ARG A 284 23.99 7.43 5.54
C ARG A 284 23.30 6.74 6.68
N LEU A 285 22.01 6.95 6.83
CA LEU A 285 21.26 6.32 7.89
C LEU A 285 20.71 4.96 7.47
N ALA A 286 20.58 4.07 8.44
CA ALA A 286 19.91 2.78 8.29
C ALA A 286 18.45 2.99 7.83
N ALA A 287 17.92 2.04 7.06
CA ALA A 287 16.51 2.05 6.68
C ALA A 287 15.65 1.87 7.93
N ARG A 288 14.55 2.62 8.00
CA ARG A 288 13.66 2.66 9.18
C ARG A 288 12.21 2.51 8.74
N ALA A 289 11.43 1.80 9.55
CA ALA A 289 9.99 1.69 9.36
C ALA A 289 9.21 2.09 10.61
N TRP A 290 8.14 2.84 10.40
CA TRP A 290 7.18 3.24 11.42
C TRP A 290 5.80 2.71 11.07
N LEU A 291 4.97 2.53 12.10
CA LEU A 291 3.53 2.31 11.94
C LEU A 291 2.82 3.64 12.15
N ILE A 292 2.13 4.11 11.12
CA ILE A 292 1.43 5.40 11.15
C ILE A 292 -0.07 5.20 10.93
N PRO A 293 -0.95 6.06 11.47
CA PRO A 293 -2.37 6.01 11.14
C PRO A 293 -2.59 6.26 9.64
N ALA A 294 -3.40 5.44 8.99
CA ALA A 294 -3.64 5.54 7.54
C ALA A 294 -4.17 6.92 7.12
N THR A 295 -5.02 7.53 7.97
CA THR A 295 -5.70 8.79 7.70
C THR A 295 -4.91 10.04 8.04
N ARG A 296 -3.70 9.93 8.62
CA ARG A 296 -2.91 11.09 9.05
C ARG A 296 -1.72 11.34 8.14
N ASP A 297 -1.41 12.62 7.96
CA ASP A 297 -0.15 13.06 7.37
C ASP A 297 1.04 12.60 8.22
N ALA A 298 2.08 12.14 7.55
CA ALA A 298 3.37 11.86 8.15
C ALA A 298 4.33 12.99 7.83
N ARG A 299 4.78 13.71 8.87
CA ARG A 299 5.83 14.72 8.72
C ARG A 299 7.18 14.14 9.15
N ILE A 300 8.07 13.94 8.19
CA ILE A 300 9.41 13.36 8.37
C ILE A 300 10.40 14.52 8.47
N ARG A 301 11.33 14.45 9.42
CA ARG A 301 12.45 15.39 9.55
C ARG A 301 13.77 14.64 9.59
N LEU A 302 14.62 14.92 8.61
CA LEU A 302 16.04 14.58 8.62
C LEU A 302 16.81 15.80 9.13
N SER A 303 17.50 15.64 10.26
CA SER A 303 18.32 16.70 10.86
C SER A 303 19.78 16.30 10.82
N TYR A 304 20.65 17.24 10.49
CA TYR A 304 22.10 17.07 10.45
C TYR A 304 22.77 18.12 11.35
N GLN A 305 23.72 17.67 12.16
CA GLN A 305 24.55 18.55 12.97
C GLN A 305 26.03 18.30 12.72
N LEU A 306 26.79 19.37 12.52
CA LEU A 306 28.24 19.32 12.39
C LEU A 306 28.90 20.32 13.35
N PRO A 307 29.76 19.85 14.27
CA PRO A 307 30.60 20.75 15.04
C PRO A 307 31.67 21.37 14.13
N THR A 308 31.83 22.69 14.24
CA THR A 308 32.86 23.44 13.55
C THR A 308 33.64 24.32 14.52
N THR A 309 34.90 24.59 14.19
CA THR A 309 35.80 25.43 14.97
C THR A 309 36.27 26.60 14.12
N LEU A 310 36.37 27.78 14.73
CA LEU A 310 36.86 28.99 14.09
C LEU A 310 38.29 28.78 13.59
N ASP A 311 38.50 29.00 12.30
CA ASP A 311 39.82 29.13 11.72
C ASP A 311 40.37 30.53 12.02
N ARG A 312 41.05 30.64 13.16
CA ARG A 312 41.67 31.90 13.57
C ARG A 312 42.76 32.39 12.63
N ARG A 313 43.29 31.57 11.72
CA ARG A 313 44.29 32.04 10.74
C ARG A 313 43.60 32.81 9.63
N ASP A 314 42.55 32.22 9.08
CA ASP A 314 41.91 32.71 7.85
C ASP A 314 40.63 33.54 8.10
N SER A 315 40.18 33.70 9.34
CA SER A 315 39.05 34.56 9.71
C SER A 315 39.45 36.02 9.93
N ASP A 316 38.72 36.99 9.42
CA ASP A 316 38.91 38.41 9.75
C ASP A 316 38.35 38.75 11.14
N TRP A 317 37.32 38.01 11.56
CA TRP A 317 36.72 38.14 12.87
C TRP A 317 37.33 37.19 13.90
N LYS A 318 38.48 37.57 14.47
CA LYS A 318 39.22 36.73 15.45
C LYS A 318 38.48 36.51 16.78
N SER A 319 37.54 37.40 17.12
CA SER A 319 36.72 37.32 18.35
C SER A 319 35.38 36.61 18.17
N ALA A 320 35.10 36.02 17.00
CA ALA A 320 33.92 35.20 16.79
C ALA A 320 33.93 33.98 17.74
N PRO A 321 32.77 33.36 18.03
CA PRO A 321 32.69 32.16 18.86
C PRO A 321 33.67 31.09 18.38
N ALA A 322 34.46 30.52 19.30
CA ALA A 322 35.50 29.56 18.95
C ALA A 322 34.93 28.27 18.33
N THR A 323 33.71 27.90 18.73
CA THR A 323 32.98 26.75 18.20
C THR A 323 31.62 27.18 17.73
N TYR A 324 31.17 26.59 16.64
CA TYR A 324 29.80 26.72 16.13
C TYR A 324 29.25 25.34 15.81
N ARG A 325 27.93 25.20 15.80
CA ARG A 325 27.27 23.97 15.38
C ARG A 325 26.36 24.29 14.20
N VAL A 326 26.74 23.78 13.04
CA VAL A 326 25.85 23.81 11.86
C VAL A 326 24.70 22.87 12.17
N ASN A 327 23.47 23.36 12.03
CA ASN A 327 22.25 22.58 12.20
C ASN A 327 21.37 22.81 10.97
N VAL A 328 21.29 21.82 10.09
CA VAL A 328 20.40 21.90 8.93
C VAL A 328 19.34 20.81 9.03
N SER A 329 18.18 21.08 8.46
CA SER A 329 17.15 20.05 8.39
C SER A 329 16.36 20.09 7.09
N MET A 330 15.96 18.90 6.68
CA MET A 330 15.01 18.68 5.61
C MET A 330 13.73 18.16 6.24
N VAL A 331 12.59 18.74 5.87
CA VAL A 331 11.27 18.36 6.35
C VAL A 331 10.41 18.00 5.17
N ALA A 332 9.90 16.78 5.14
CA ALA A 332 8.95 16.33 4.15
C ALA A 332 7.61 16.00 4.80
N THR A 333 6.52 16.24 4.10
CA THR A 333 5.18 15.82 4.53
C THR A 333 4.61 14.86 3.51
N TYR A 334 4.28 13.66 3.95
CA TYR A 334 3.54 12.69 3.16
C TYR A 334 2.08 12.75 3.59
N PRO A 335 1.15 13.15 2.71
CA PRO A 335 -0.26 13.29 3.08
C PRO A 335 -0.87 11.96 3.52
N GLY A 336 -1.82 12.03 4.45
CA GLY A 336 -2.74 10.94 4.74
C GLY A 336 -3.62 10.69 3.54
N VAL A 337 -4.00 9.43 3.31
CA VAL A 337 -5.06 9.13 2.36
C VAL A 337 -6.37 9.28 3.14
N ALA A 338 -7.24 10.19 2.71
CA ALA A 338 -8.59 10.25 3.26
C ALA A 338 -9.26 8.89 3.04
N GLY A 339 -9.76 8.29 4.11
CA GLY A 339 -10.43 6.99 4.09
C GLY A 339 -11.84 7.06 3.51
#